data_AF-A0A8X6SDC4-F1
#
_entry.id   AF-A0A8X6SDC4-F1
#
_cell.length_a   1.000
_cell.length_b   1.000
_cell.length_c   1.000
_cell.angle_alpha   90.00
_cell.angle_beta   90.00
_cell.angle_gamma   90.00
#
_symmetry.space_group_name_H-M   'P 1'
#
loop_
_entity.id
_entity.type
_entity.pdbx_description
1 polymer ?
#
loop_
_entity_poly.entity_id
_entity_poly.type
_entity_poly.pdbx_seq_one_letter_code
_entity_poly.pdbx_strand_id
1 'polypeptide(L)'
;MMDLIRAFEAKLYVFRNDITKNYKYFPNLKKISDLDAQEKRNEEKVIDDFIFIMDSLIKEFSTRFSLFKELSETFKFIMYPDAISFDKLDLSQFDWLEIEKLEMQLIDFQSSSTWIQKFIETRKKLELIEA
;
A
#
# COMPACT_ATOMS: atom_id res chain seq x y z
N MET A 1 8.32 -1.66 6.65
CA MET A 1 7.01 -1.41 6.01
C MET A 1 6.84 -2.24 4.73
N MET A 2 7.76 -2.18 3.75
CA MET A 2 7.64 -2.93 2.49
C MET A 2 7.55 -4.46 2.67
N ASP A 3 8.28 -5.03 3.62
CA ASP A 3 8.22 -6.48 3.87
C ASP A 3 6.89 -6.92 4.48
N LEU A 4 6.25 -6.07 5.28
CA LEU A 4 4.90 -6.33 5.82
C LEU A 4 3.87 -6.34 4.69
N ILE A 5 4.00 -5.43 3.72
CA ILE A 5 3.10 -5.36 2.56
C ILE A 5 3.28 -6.59 1.66
N ARG A 6 4.52 -7.01 1.38
CA ARG A 6 4.79 -8.26 0.64
C ARG A 6 4.26 -9.49 1.36
N ALA A 7 4.43 -9.55 2.67
CA ALA A 7 3.89 -10.64 3.47
C ALA A 7 2.36 -10.66 3.44
N PHE A 8 1.71 -9.49 3.42
CA PHE A 8 0.26 -9.38 3.27
C PHE A 8 -0.20 -9.87 1.88
N GLU A 9 0.45 -9.42 0.80
CA GLU A 9 0.18 -9.88 -0.56
C GLU A 9 0.27 -11.41 -0.67
N ALA A 10 1.33 -12.02 -0.12
CA ALA A 10 1.48 -13.47 -0.08
C ALA A 10 0.33 -14.17 0.68
N LYS A 11 -0.16 -13.58 1.78
CA LYS A 11 -1.32 -14.11 2.52
C LYS A 11 -2.61 -14.05 1.70
N LEU A 12 -2.79 -13.06 0.83
CA LEU A 12 -3.94 -13.01 -0.07
C LEU A 12 -3.94 -14.18 -1.05
N TYR A 13 -2.78 -14.53 -1.63
CA TYR A 13 -2.65 -15.72 -2.47
C TYR A 13 -2.91 -17.02 -1.70
N VAL A 14 -2.43 -17.12 -0.45
CA VAL A 14 -2.72 -18.27 0.41
C VAL A 14 -4.22 -18.39 0.67
N PHE A 15 -4.90 -17.28 1.00
CA PHE A 15 -6.34 -17.25 1.21
C PHE A 15 -7.11 -17.68 -0.04
N ARG A 16 -6.81 -17.06 -1.19
CA ARG A 16 -7.41 -17.38 -2.49
C ARG A 16 -7.30 -18.87 -2.84
N ASN A 17 -6.15 -19.49 -2.54
CA ASN A 17 -5.93 -20.92 -2.79
C ASN A 17 -6.54 -21.86 -1.74
N ASP A 18 -6.85 -21.36 -0.54
CA ASP A 18 -7.42 -22.17 0.54
C ASP A 18 -8.95 -22.31 0.40
N ILE A 19 -9.59 -21.28 -0.16
CA ILE A 19 -11.04 -21.28 -0.48
C ILE A 19 -11.40 -22.36 -1.49
N THR A 20 -10.52 -22.65 -2.45
CA THR A 20 -10.74 -23.69 -3.47
C THR A 20 -10.49 -25.11 -2.94
N LYS A 21 -10.10 -25.25 -1.68
CA LYS A 21 -9.73 -26.52 -1.07
C LYS A 21 -10.63 -26.83 0.11
N ASN A 22 -10.12 -26.68 1.32
CA ASN A 22 -10.77 -27.18 2.53
C ASN A 22 -10.69 -26.18 3.69
N TYR A 23 -10.43 -24.90 3.38
CA TYR A 23 -10.33 -23.83 4.37
C TYR A 23 -9.37 -24.20 5.51
N LYS A 24 -8.20 -24.77 5.19
CA LYS A 24 -7.20 -25.26 6.16
C LYS A 24 -6.81 -24.18 7.18
N TYR A 25 -6.68 -22.95 6.72
CA TYR A 25 -6.22 -21.82 7.53
C TYR A 25 -7.38 -20.97 8.06
N PHE A 26 -8.62 -21.22 7.61
CA PHE A 26 -9.80 -20.42 7.95
C PHE A 26 -10.94 -21.31 8.49
N PRO A 27 -10.79 -21.92 9.68
CA PRO A 27 -11.72 -22.92 10.20
C PRO A 27 -13.13 -22.38 10.48
N ASN A 28 -13.29 -21.08 10.68
CA ASN A 28 -14.61 -20.47 10.84
C ASN A 28 -15.38 -20.39 9.52
N LEU A 29 -14.69 -20.12 8.40
CA LEU A 29 -15.29 -20.17 7.07
C LEU A 29 -15.69 -21.60 6.70
N LYS A 30 -14.84 -22.57 7.06
CA LYS A 30 -15.14 -24.00 6.91
C LYS A 30 -16.46 -24.40 7.58
N LYS A 31 -16.67 -23.95 8.83
CA LYS A 31 -17.89 -24.27 9.56
C LYS A 31 -19.14 -23.72 8.86
N ILE A 32 -19.05 -22.53 8.28
CA ILE A 32 -20.15 -21.92 7.53
C ILE A 32 -20.43 -22.73 6.26
N SER A 33 -19.39 -23.08 5.48
CA SER A 33 -19.55 -23.91 4.28
C SER A 33 -20.10 -25.31 4.58
N ASP A 34 -19.71 -25.91 5.71
CA ASP A 34 -20.18 -27.25 6.11
C ASP A 34 -21.65 -27.22 6.57
N LEU A 35 -22.15 -26.07 7.06
CA LEU A 35 -23.54 -25.88 7.49
C LEU A 35 -24.51 -25.68 6.30
N ASP A 36 -24.06 -25.08 5.20
CA ASP A 36 -24.87 -24.77 4.01
C ASP A 36 -25.02 -25.93 3.01
N ALA A 37 -24.52 -27.13 3.35
CA ALA A 37 -24.47 -28.33 2.50
C ALA A 37 -25.83 -28.84 1.95
N GLN A 38 -26.96 -28.22 2.27
CA GLN A 38 -28.28 -28.47 1.66
C GLN A 38 -28.54 -27.65 0.37
N GLU A 39 -27.75 -26.62 0.06
CA GLU A 39 -27.90 -25.74 -1.14
C GLU A 39 -26.80 -25.91 -2.21
N LYS A 40 -26.14 -27.08 -2.24
CA LYS A 40 -24.97 -27.43 -3.09
C LYS A 40 -25.04 -27.15 -4.60
N ARG A 41 -26.19 -26.78 -5.17
CA ARG A 41 -26.31 -26.48 -6.61
C ARG A 41 -25.86 -25.06 -7.01
N ASN A 42 -25.69 -24.14 -6.05
CA ASN A 42 -25.22 -22.78 -6.30
C ASN A 42 -23.81 -22.47 -5.74
N GLU A 43 -23.22 -23.37 -4.95
CA GLU A 43 -21.93 -23.13 -4.27
C GLU A 43 -20.74 -22.98 -5.23
N GLU A 44 -20.65 -23.81 -6.27
CA GLU A 44 -19.51 -23.76 -7.24
C GLU A 44 -19.45 -22.40 -7.94
N LYS A 45 -20.59 -21.87 -8.38
CA LYS A 45 -20.65 -20.57 -9.05
C LYS A 45 -20.27 -19.42 -8.11
N VAL A 46 -20.71 -19.46 -6.85
CA VAL A 46 -20.37 -18.45 -5.84
C VAL A 46 -18.87 -18.48 -5.52
N ILE A 47 -18.27 -19.68 -5.45
CA ILE A 47 -16.84 -19.85 -5.24
C ILE A 47 -16.06 -19.30 -6.44
N ASP A 48 -16.47 -19.59 -7.67
CA ASP A 48 -15.83 -19.07 -8.88
C ASP A 48 -15.90 -17.54 -8.96
N ASP A 49 -17.07 -16.95 -8.66
CA ASP A 49 -17.24 -15.50 -8.60
C ASP A 49 -16.33 -14.87 -7.52
N PHE A 50 -16.21 -15.51 -6.34
CA PHE A 50 -15.33 -15.05 -5.29
C PHE A 50 -13.85 -15.14 -5.67
N ILE A 51 -13.43 -16.24 -6.32
CA ILE A 51 -12.06 -16.40 -6.83
C ILE A 51 -11.76 -15.30 -7.84
N PHE A 52 -12.68 -15.02 -8.76
CA PHE A 52 -12.53 -13.95 -9.74
C PHE A 52 -12.32 -12.59 -9.06
N ILE A 53 -13.16 -12.25 -8.08
CA ILE A 53 -13.01 -11.02 -7.28
C ILE A 53 -11.65 -10.98 -6.57
N MET A 54 -11.24 -12.08 -5.95
CA MET A 54 -9.95 -12.17 -5.27
C MET A 54 -8.77 -12.00 -6.23
N ASP A 55 -8.82 -12.59 -7.41
CA ASP A 55 -7.78 -12.45 -8.43
C ASP A 55 -7.68 -11.01 -8.94
N SER A 56 -8.83 -10.36 -9.18
CA SER A 56 -8.87 -8.94 -9.53
C SER A 56 -8.31 -8.06 -8.41
N LEU A 57 -8.70 -8.30 -7.16
CA LEU A 57 -8.24 -7.53 -6.01
C LEU A 57 -6.73 -7.69 -5.79
N ILE A 58 -6.22 -8.93 -5.86
CA ILE A 58 -4.79 -9.21 -5.73
C ILE A 58 -4.03 -8.48 -6.84
N LYS A 59 -4.47 -8.61 -8.10
CA LYS A 59 -3.83 -7.94 -9.24
C LYS A 59 -3.78 -6.42 -9.04
N GLU A 60 -4.91 -5.81 -8.68
CA GLU A 60 -4.98 -4.38 -8.44
C GLU A 60 -4.08 -3.93 -7.29
N PHE A 61 -4.09 -4.70 -6.19
CA PHE A 61 -3.20 -4.48 -5.06
C PHE A 61 -1.73 -4.53 -5.48
N SER A 62 -1.32 -5.57 -6.20
CA SER A 62 0.05 -5.74 -6.70
C SER A 62 0.47 -4.59 -7.60
N THR A 63 -0.40 -4.16 -8.52
CA THR A 63 -0.15 -3.01 -9.40
C THR A 63 0.05 -1.72 -8.60
N ARG A 64 -0.88 -1.40 -7.68
CA ARG A 64 -0.78 -0.19 -6.85
C ARG A 64 0.44 -0.24 -5.92
N PHE A 65 0.77 -1.40 -5.36
CA PHE A 65 1.95 -1.55 -4.51
C PHE A 65 3.26 -1.40 -5.30
N SER A 66 3.29 -1.88 -6.54
CA SER A 66 4.45 -1.71 -7.42
C SER A 66 4.67 -0.23 -7.75
N LEU A 67 3.60 0.48 -8.09
CA LEU A 67 3.64 1.95 -8.29
C LEU A 67 4.11 2.67 -7.02
N PHE A 68 3.57 2.29 -5.85
CA PHE A 68 3.99 2.86 -4.56
C PHE A 68 5.49 2.65 -4.29
N LYS A 69 6.02 1.48 -4.65
CA LYS A 69 7.45 1.17 -4.52
C LYS A 69 8.31 2.02 -5.45
N GLU A 70 7.88 2.20 -6.69
CA GLU A 70 8.58 3.04 -7.67
C GLU A 70 8.64 4.50 -7.22
N LEU A 71 7.53 5.01 -6.67
CA LEU A 71 7.43 6.38 -6.12
C LEU A 71 7.96 6.51 -4.68
N SER A 72 8.68 5.51 -4.16
CA SER A 72 9.06 5.50 -2.73
C SER A 72 9.94 6.70 -2.33
N GLU A 73 10.84 7.17 -3.20
CA GLU A 73 11.60 8.39 -2.96
C GLU A 73 10.69 9.63 -3.00
N THR A 74 9.78 9.72 -3.98
CA THR A 74 8.79 10.81 -4.03
C THR A 74 7.91 10.86 -2.78
N PHE A 75 7.51 9.72 -2.22
CA PHE A 75 6.73 9.72 -0.97
C PHE A 75 7.57 10.08 0.26
N LYS A 76 8.86 9.69 0.28
CA LYS A 76 9.76 10.11 1.36
C LYS A 76 9.92 11.63 1.42
N PHE A 77 9.81 12.34 0.29
CA PHE A 77 9.90 13.80 0.26
C PHE A 77 8.90 14.47 1.19
N ILE A 78 7.67 13.94 1.31
CA ILE A 78 6.63 14.49 2.20
C ILE A 78 7.11 14.49 3.66
N MET A 79 7.85 13.44 4.05
CA MET A 79 8.36 13.25 5.40
C MET A 79 9.74 13.88 5.59
N TYR A 80 10.56 13.95 4.54
CA TYR A 80 11.96 14.35 4.56
C TYR A 80 12.32 15.31 3.43
N PRO A 81 11.64 16.47 3.32
CA PRO A 81 11.92 17.45 2.27
C PRO A 81 13.31 18.06 2.43
N ASP A 82 13.88 17.99 3.64
CA ASP A 82 15.23 18.46 3.99
C ASP A 82 16.35 17.57 3.45
N ALA A 83 16.07 16.30 3.16
CA ALA A 83 17.09 15.30 2.84
C ALA A 83 17.02 14.75 1.41
N ILE A 84 15.93 15.02 0.68
CA ILE A 84 15.72 14.55 -0.69
C ILE A 84 16.09 15.61 -1.70
N SER A 85 16.81 15.19 -2.73
CA SER A 85 17.15 16.02 -3.88
C SER A 85 16.07 15.92 -4.96
N PHE A 86 15.80 17.04 -5.65
CA PHE A 86 14.72 17.14 -6.63
C PHE A 86 14.85 16.13 -7.77
N ASP A 87 16.08 15.83 -8.21
CA ASP A 87 16.39 14.87 -9.28
C ASP A 87 15.96 13.42 -8.99
N LYS A 88 15.68 13.10 -7.72
CA LYS A 88 15.20 11.77 -7.30
C LYS A 88 13.68 11.66 -7.25
N LEU A 89 12.97 12.76 -7.48
CA LEU A 89 11.51 12.79 -7.45
C LEU A 89 10.98 12.36 -8.82
N ASP A 90 10.20 11.29 -8.84
CA ASP A 90 9.30 11.01 -9.95
C ASP A 90 7.97 11.73 -9.69
N LEU A 91 7.70 12.75 -10.49
CA LEU A 91 6.52 13.61 -10.39
C LEU A 91 5.49 13.31 -11.49
N SER A 92 5.70 12.29 -12.32
CA SER A 92 4.83 11.95 -13.46
C SER A 92 3.38 11.61 -13.08
N GLN A 93 3.12 11.25 -11.82
CA GLN A 93 1.79 10.97 -11.29
C GLN A 93 1.12 12.21 -10.65
N PHE A 94 1.80 13.36 -10.69
CA PHE A 94 1.41 14.60 -10.01
C PHE A 94 1.18 15.76 -10.98
N ASP A 95 0.96 15.47 -12.27
CA ASP A 95 0.67 16.45 -13.32
C ASP A 95 -0.56 17.33 -13.03
N TRP A 96 -1.41 16.90 -12.10
CA TRP A 96 -2.59 17.64 -11.62
C TRP A 96 -2.25 18.68 -10.53
N LEU A 97 -1.01 18.71 -10.03
CA LEU A 97 -0.51 19.72 -9.08
C LEU A 97 0.29 20.81 -9.81
N GLU A 98 0.19 22.04 -9.32
CA GLU A 98 1.00 23.18 -9.79
C GLU A 98 2.43 23.12 -9.22
N ILE A 99 3.22 22.15 -9.68
CA ILE A 99 4.58 21.84 -9.19
C ILE A 99 5.70 22.44 -10.04
N GLU A 100 5.40 23.33 -10.99
CA GLU A 100 6.39 23.91 -11.90
C GLU A 100 7.49 24.69 -11.18
N LYS A 101 7.18 25.21 -9.98
CA LYS A 101 8.12 25.95 -9.13
C LYS A 101 8.70 25.11 -8.00
N LEU A 102 8.34 23.83 -7.90
CA LEU A 102 8.70 22.98 -6.76
C LEU A 102 10.22 22.88 -6.59
N GLU A 103 10.97 22.74 -7.69
CA GLU A 103 12.43 22.68 -7.63
C GLU A 103 13.05 23.93 -6.99
N MET A 104 12.63 25.11 -7.44
CA MET A 104 13.10 26.38 -6.87
C MET A 104 12.69 26.52 -5.39
N GLN A 105 11.43 26.20 -5.06
CA GLN A 105 10.92 26.26 -3.70
C GLN A 105 11.68 25.29 -2.77
N LEU A 106 12.07 24.13 -3.28
CA LEU A 106 12.84 23.16 -2.54
C LEU A 106 14.25 23.66 -2.24
N ILE A 107 14.91 24.28 -3.22
CA ILE A 107 16.23 24.91 -3.04
C ILE A 107 16.14 26.02 -1.98
N ASP A 108 15.14 26.89 -2.07
CA ASP A 108 14.93 27.97 -1.09
C ASP A 108 14.75 27.40 0.33
N PHE A 109 13.92 26.36 0.47
CA PHE A 109 13.72 25.66 1.74
C PHE A 109 15.03 25.05 2.27
N GLN A 110 15.76 24.30 1.44
CA GLN A 110 16.98 23.58 1.81
C GLN A 110 18.17 24.53 2.07
N SER A 111 18.14 25.75 1.56
CA SER A 111 19.14 26.77 1.88
C SER A 111 18.96 27.36 3.29
N SER A 112 17.76 27.22 3.89
CA SER A 112 17.43 27.83 5.18
C SER A 112 17.68 26.87 6.35
N SER A 113 18.81 27.05 7.04
CA SER A 113 19.16 26.29 8.24
C SER A 113 18.09 26.37 9.34
N THR A 114 17.41 27.52 9.46
CA THR A 114 16.35 27.71 10.46
C THR A 114 15.12 26.86 10.14
N TRP A 115 14.69 26.83 8.88
CA TRP A 115 13.50 26.07 8.48
C TRP A 115 13.76 24.56 8.51
N ILE A 116 14.92 24.11 8.04
CA ILE A 116 15.34 22.71 8.16
C ILE A 116 15.27 22.26 9.61
N GLN A 117 15.87 23.02 10.54
CA GLN A 117 15.92 22.64 11.94
C GLN A 117 14.53 22.57 12.57
N LYS A 118 13.66 23.55 12.28
CA LYS A 118 12.25 23.52 12.73
C LYS A 118 11.51 22.30 12.22
N PHE A 119 11.72 21.91 10.95
CA PHE A 119 11.07 20.76 10.35
C PHE A 119 11.55 19.45 11.01
N ILE A 120 12.86 19.29 11.19
CA ILE A 120 13.46 18.13 11.87
C ILE A 120 12.92 17.99 13.30
N GLU A 121 12.87 19.08 14.06
CA GLU A 121 12.35 19.07 15.43
C GLU A 121 10.86 18.73 15.48
N THR A 122 10.08 19.25 14.53
CA THR A 122 8.65 18.96 14.42
C THR A 122 8.42 17.48 14.08
N ARG A 123 9.15 16.94 13.10
CA ARG A 123 9.13 15.51 12.74
C ARG A 123 9.42 14.62 13.95
N LYS A 124 10.50 14.91 14.69
CA LYS A 124 10.85 14.15 15.91
C LYS A 124 9.74 14.18 16.97
N LYS A 125 9.07 15.33 17.15
CA LYS A 125 7.96 15.44 18.10
C LYS A 125 6.75 14.61 17.67
N LEU A 126 6.42 14.61 16.37
CA LEU A 126 5.32 13.81 15.84
C LEU A 126 5.59 12.32 15.97
N GLU A 127 6.80 11.87 15.65
CA GLU A 127 7.21 10.47 15.80
C GLU A 127 7.13 9.98 17.26
N LEU A 128 7.39 10.85 18.24
CA LEU A 128 7.21 10.52 19.66
C LEU A 128 5.74 10.44 20.11
N ILE A 129 4.82 11.11 19.40
CA ILE A 129 3.37 11.06 19.71
C ILE A 129 2.73 9.80 19.12
N GLU A 130 3.21 9.34 17.97
CA GLU A 130 2.68 8.15 17.28
C GLU A 130 3.26 6.81 17.80
N ALA A 131 4.34 6.85 18.59
CA ALA A 131 5.02 5.67 19.16
C ALA A 131 4.36 5.17 20.45
#